data_AF-A0AAD1Q471-F1
#
_entry.id   AF-A0AAD1Q471-F1
#
_cell.length_a   1.000
_cell.length_b   1.000
_cell.length_c   1.000
_cell.angle_alpha   90.00
_cell.angle_beta   90.00
_cell.angle_gamma   90.00
#
_symmetry.space_group_name_H-M   'P 1'
#
loop_
_entity.id
_entity.type
_entity.pdbx_description
1 polymer ?
#
loop_
_entity_poly.entity_id
_entity_poly.type
_entity_poly.pdbx_seq_one_letter_code
_entity_poly.pdbx_strand_id
1 'polypeptide(L)'
;MELYVQSRGVSKEYCWLGKNPTKSSNLPDNFKRMLEMVDGDYFSLVIYRANGQLSLLVTALKSQNRIDNRTRKIKNSVLWVGDNSDEETLRAISIQALNGKLSAKIDQAVFSKNNTQGFEVDFEELEPKKLDLPSVENNRADSSKKIGKLSALKDSLIDELKKYCLPMQEGMLVVVSSTVSKDNLEQKQVWRGLSDGISDDEWIPLEGDKGGNFRGQPSDSNRDPNTSSQPEKGKFGTPYTSPSGLPTPFSASSRSDKRSPEDSPLKKWIPIIVAFVIGLLIGIVGHYLYYSNIPNMQKQQIEQNEKTIGDQEDKIADQDKRINDQEDIIVNKEKTIKQKDKLIEDIFNYAKEFTDKGLPLIERINGVQK
;
A
#
# COMPACT_ATOMS: atom_id res chain seq x y z
N MET A 1 20.65 4.49 -12.45
CA MET A 1 19.36 4.20 -11.80
C MET A 1 18.66 2.93 -12.31
N GLU A 2 18.32 2.02 -11.40
CA GLU A 2 17.41 0.88 -11.63
C GLU A 2 15.95 1.28 -11.36
N LEU A 3 15.00 0.59 -12.00
CA LEU A 3 13.57 0.91 -11.96
C LEU A 3 12.74 -0.37 -11.85
N TYR A 4 11.79 -0.34 -10.92
CA TYR A 4 10.81 -1.39 -10.69
C TYR A 4 9.41 -0.81 -10.61
N VAL A 5 8.43 -1.52 -11.18
CA VAL A 5 7.02 -1.14 -11.18
C VAL A 5 6.20 -2.29 -10.62
N GLN A 6 5.37 -1.99 -9.63
CA GLN A 6 4.34 -2.87 -9.12
C GLN A 6 3.02 -2.55 -9.80
N SER A 7 2.37 -3.57 -10.35
CA SER A 7 1.01 -3.48 -10.88
C SER A 7 0.39 -4.87 -10.85
N ARG A 8 -0.84 -4.99 -11.36
CA ARG A 8 -1.55 -6.26 -11.52
C ARG A 8 -2.32 -6.29 -12.84
N GLY A 9 -2.58 -7.49 -13.34
CA GLY A 9 -3.66 -7.73 -14.30
C GLY A 9 -5.03 -7.76 -13.63
N VAL A 10 -6.08 -7.79 -14.46
CA VAL A 10 -7.50 -7.80 -14.02
C VAL A 10 -7.78 -8.92 -13.01
N SER A 11 -7.24 -10.12 -13.27
CA SER A 11 -7.48 -11.34 -12.47
C SER A 11 -6.21 -11.87 -11.79
N LYS A 12 -5.14 -11.07 -11.72
CA LYS A 12 -3.84 -11.46 -11.16
C LYS A 12 -3.52 -10.65 -9.92
N GLU A 13 -2.66 -11.16 -9.04
CA GLU A 13 -2.19 -10.42 -7.87
C GLU A 13 -1.13 -9.36 -8.24
N TYR A 14 -0.89 -8.43 -7.32
CA TYR A 14 0.16 -7.44 -7.48
C TYR A 14 1.54 -8.08 -7.49
N CYS A 15 2.35 -7.77 -8.49
CA CYS A 15 3.74 -8.19 -8.55
C CYS A 15 4.64 -7.06 -9.04
N TRP A 16 5.92 -7.12 -8.65
CA TRP A 16 6.95 -6.18 -9.09
C TRP A 16 7.61 -6.68 -10.36
N LEU A 17 7.77 -5.80 -11.34
CA LEU A 17 8.56 -6.02 -12.55
C LEU A 17 9.71 -5.01 -12.57
N GLY A 18 10.93 -5.50 -12.79
CA GLY A 18 12.10 -4.66 -13.04
C GLY A 18 12.38 -4.53 -14.53
N LYS A 19 13.06 -3.44 -14.93
CA LYS A 19 13.51 -3.24 -16.32
C LYS A 19 14.32 -4.43 -16.85
N ASN A 20 15.11 -5.06 -15.99
CA ASN A 20 15.83 -6.30 -16.29
C ASN A 20 15.07 -7.50 -15.74
N PRO A 21 14.51 -8.38 -16.58
CA PRO A 21 13.71 -9.53 -16.13
C PRO A 21 14.53 -10.51 -15.27
N THR A 22 15.85 -10.58 -15.47
CA THR A 22 16.77 -11.39 -14.65
C THR A 22 17.02 -10.83 -13.24
N LYS A 23 16.76 -9.54 -13.02
CA LYS A 23 16.85 -8.88 -11.70
C LYS A 23 15.49 -8.62 -11.06
N SER A 24 14.39 -8.95 -11.74
CA SER A 24 13.03 -8.64 -11.30
C SER A 24 12.64 -9.30 -9.96
N SER A 25 13.35 -10.35 -9.54
CA SER A 25 13.16 -11.02 -8.25
C SER A 25 13.88 -10.36 -7.07
N ASN A 26 14.89 -9.51 -7.33
CA ASN A 26 15.79 -9.00 -6.29
C ASN A 26 15.58 -7.50 -6.12
N LEU A 27 14.55 -7.16 -5.33
CA LEU A 27 14.37 -5.79 -4.81
C LEU A 27 15.51 -5.47 -3.83
N PRO A 28 15.92 -4.20 -3.71
CA PRO A 28 17.07 -3.85 -2.88
C PRO A 28 16.78 -4.08 -1.40
N ASP A 29 17.81 -4.35 -0.59
CA ASP A 29 17.66 -4.76 0.82
C ASP A 29 16.93 -3.72 1.68
N ASN A 30 17.08 -2.44 1.36
CA ASN A 30 16.40 -1.33 2.04
C ASN A 30 14.91 -1.25 1.73
N PHE A 31 14.41 -1.96 0.70
CA PHE A 31 13.00 -1.94 0.30
C PHE A 31 12.06 -2.34 1.46
N LYS A 32 12.43 -3.35 2.26
CA LYS A 32 11.64 -3.78 3.42
C LYS A 32 11.48 -2.65 4.44
N ARG A 33 12.54 -1.88 4.70
CA ARG A 33 12.48 -0.74 5.62
C ARG A 33 11.56 0.36 5.09
N MET A 34 11.59 0.61 3.79
CA MET A 34 10.69 1.56 3.16
C MET A 34 9.23 1.12 3.33
N LEU A 35 8.93 -0.16 3.10
CA LEU A 35 7.59 -0.75 3.27
C LEU A 35 6.99 -0.58 4.67
N GLU A 36 7.81 -0.46 5.72
CA GLU A 36 7.32 -0.17 7.08
C GLU A 36 6.67 1.21 7.21
N MET A 37 6.92 2.12 6.26
CA MET A 37 6.44 3.51 6.25
C MET A 37 5.33 3.75 5.22
N VAL A 38 4.71 2.67 4.71
CA VAL A 38 3.80 2.74 3.57
C VAL A 38 2.62 1.82 3.79
N ASP A 39 1.44 2.34 3.48
CA ASP A 39 0.27 1.52 3.24
C ASP A 39 0.05 1.44 1.72
N GLY A 40 0.03 0.23 1.17
CA GLY A 40 -0.12 0.00 -0.27
C GLY A 40 -1.43 0.53 -0.86
N ASP A 41 -2.42 0.79 -0.01
CA ASP A 41 -3.69 1.36 -0.44
C ASP A 41 -3.70 2.90 -0.50
N TYR A 42 -2.73 3.57 0.09
CA TYR A 42 -2.69 5.02 0.18
C TYR A 42 -1.47 5.60 -0.52
N PHE A 43 -1.65 6.79 -1.10
CA PHE A 43 -0.52 7.49 -1.71
C PHE A 43 0.52 7.73 -0.64
N SER A 44 1.72 7.24 -0.92
CA SER A 44 2.86 7.49 -0.06
C SER A 44 4.10 7.67 -0.91
N LEU A 45 5.06 8.41 -0.37
CA LEU A 45 6.35 8.67 -0.96
C LEU A 45 7.42 8.50 0.10
N VAL A 46 8.43 7.69 -0.19
CA VAL A 46 9.55 7.44 0.72
C VAL A 46 10.85 7.60 -0.03
N ILE A 47 11.74 8.47 0.46
CA ILE A 47 13.15 8.52 0.06
C ILE A 47 14.00 7.97 1.20
N TYR A 48 14.82 6.98 0.88
CA TYR A 48 15.68 6.30 1.84
C TYR A 48 17.11 6.19 1.32
N ARG A 49 18.09 6.40 2.20
CA ARG A 49 19.51 6.21 1.90
C ARG A 49 20.08 5.04 2.71
N ALA A 50 20.80 4.15 2.03
CA ALA A 50 21.58 3.06 2.64
C ALA A 50 22.87 2.84 1.83
N ASN A 51 24.02 2.82 2.49
CA ASN A 51 25.29 2.35 1.91
C ASN A 51 25.65 3.09 0.60
N GLY A 52 25.42 4.40 0.56
CA GLY A 52 25.65 5.20 -0.66
C GLY A 52 24.64 5.01 -1.79
N GLN A 53 23.60 4.17 -1.60
CA GLN A 53 22.47 4.02 -2.49
C GLN A 53 21.29 4.87 -1.99
N LEU A 54 20.57 5.47 -2.94
CA LEU A 54 19.37 6.26 -2.72
C LEU A 54 18.17 5.57 -3.39
N SER A 55 17.07 5.40 -2.67
CA SER A 55 15.87 4.76 -3.19
C SER A 55 14.65 5.64 -2.98
N LEU A 56 13.83 5.75 -4.02
CA LEU A 56 12.54 6.45 -4.01
C LEU A 56 11.43 5.44 -4.29
N LEU A 57 10.53 5.28 -3.32
CA LEU A 57 9.32 4.48 -3.45
C LEU A 57 8.12 5.43 -3.51
N VAL A 58 7.26 5.26 -4.51
CA VAL A 58 5.98 5.93 -4.62
C VAL A 58 4.88 4.89 -4.78
N THR A 59 3.85 4.92 -3.94
CA THR A 59 2.77 3.91 -3.93
C THR A 59 1.42 4.51 -4.29
N ALA A 60 0.47 3.60 -4.57
CA ALA A 60 -0.94 3.89 -4.78
C ALA A 60 -1.26 4.90 -5.91
N LEU A 61 -0.44 4.93 -6.95
CA LEU A 61 -0.66 5.76 -8.15
C LEU A 61 -1.82 5.18 -8.97
N LYS A 62 -3.00 5.81 -8.88
CA LYS A 62 -4.23 5.30 -9.48
C LYS A 62 -4.13 5.24 -11.00
N SER A 63 -4.46 4.09 -11.59
CA SER A 63 -4.71 3.99 -13.02
C SER A 63 -6.01 4.70 -13.40
N GLN A 64 -6.10 5.23 -14.62
CA GLN A 64 -7.31 5.87 -15.11
C GLN A 64 -8.36 4.85 -15.53
N ASN A 65 -7.96 3.88 -16.35
CA ASN A 65 -8.87 2.97 -17.06
C ASN A 65 -8.75 1.50 -16.65
N ARG A 66 -7.72 1.12 -15.88
CA ARG A 66 -7.48 -0.28 -15.50
C ARG A 66 -8.22 -0.59 -14.20
N ILE A 67 -9.06 -1.62 -14.26
CA ILE A 67 -9.93 -2.02 -13.17
C ILE A 67 -9.70 -3.50 -12.89
N ASP A 68 -9.68 -3.88 -11.62
CA ASP A 68 -9.59 -5.29 -11.22
C ASP A 68 -10.95 -6.01 -11.34
N ASN A 69 -10.94 -7.32 -11.11
CA ASN A 69 -12.16 -8.14 -11.12
C ASN A 69 -13.17 -7.80 -9.99
N ARG A 70 -12.85 -6.87 -9.10
CA ARG A 70 -13.71 -6.36 -8.03
C ARG A 70 -14.14 -4.90 -8.28
N THR A 71 -14.06 -4.45 -9.54
CA THR A 71 -14.42 -3.10 -9.99
C THR A 71 -13.63 -1.96 -9.34
N ARG A 72 -12.49 -2.27 -8.69
CA ARG A 72 -11.61 -1.26 -8.09
C ARG A 72 -10.58 -0.79 -9.11
N LYS A 73 -10.24 0.49 -9.08
CA LYS A 73 -9.12 1.02 -9.88
C LYS A 73 -7.82 0.36 -9.43
N ILE A 74 -7.07 -0.16 -10.39
CA ILE A 74 -5.73 -0.69 -10.15
C ILE A 74 -4.82 0.48 -9.75
N LYS A 75 -3.90 0.20 -8.82
CA LYS A 75 -2.94 1.18 -8.31
C LYS A 75 -1.54 0.71 -8.65
N ASN A 76 -0.72 1.58 -9.21
CA ASN A 76 0.67 1.27 -9.49
C ASN A 76 1.54 1.75 -8.34
N SER A 77 2.63 1.05 -8.10
CA SER A 77 3.73 1.52 -7.26
C SER A 77 5.00 1.51 -8.08
N VAL A 78 5.93 2.42 -7.79
CA VAL A 78 7.19 2.52 -8.53
C VAL A 78 8.33 2.72 -7.56
N LEU A 79 9.43 2.01 -7.81
CA LEU A 79 10.66 2.10 -7.05
C LEU A 79 11.80 2.47 -8.01
N TRP A 80 12.43 3.62 -7.75
CA TRP A 80 13.67 4.01 -8.38
C TRP A 80 14.83 3.81 -7.41
N VAL A 81 15.92 3.24 -7.89
CA VAL A 81 17.12 2.94 -7.09
C VAL A 81 18.33 3.51 -7.81
N GLY A 82 18.94 4.54 -7.23
CA GLY A 82 20.09 5.24 -7.77
C GLY A 82 21.22 5.35 -6.75
N ASP A 83 22.30 6.02 -7.14
CA ASP A 83 23.36 6.42 -6.23
C ASP A 83 23.19 7.90 -5.81
N ASN A 84 24.18 8.45 -5.10
CA ASN A 84 24.15 9.85 -4.69
C ASN A 84 24.18 10.85 -5.86
N SER A 85 24.64 10.45 -7.05
CA SER A 85 24.63 11.30 -8.24
C SER A 85 23.23 11.38 -8.88
N ASP A 86 22.37 10.39 -8.62
CA ASP A 86 20.97 10.37 -9.04
C ASP A 86 20.04 11.21 -8.12
N GLU A 87 20.57 11.85 -7.06
CA GLU A 87 19.79 12.59 -6.05
C GLU A 87 18.89 13.68 -6.65
N GLU A 88 19.45 14.50 -7.52
CA GLU A 88 18.74 15.58 -8.19
C GLU A 88 17.52 15.06 -8.95
N THR A 89 17.71 13.95 -9.66
CA THR A 89 16.66 13.28 -10.44
C THR A 89 15.58 12.71 -9.53
N LEU A 90 15.97 12.01 -8.46
CA LEU A 90 15.02 11.42 -7.51
C LEU A 90 14.19 12.48 -6.78
N ARG A 91 14.81 13.62 -6.45
CA ARG A 91 14.13 14.77 -5.86
C ARG A 91 13.13 15.39 -6.85
N ALA A 92 13.51 15.54 -8.12
CA ALA A 92 12.60 16.03 -9.16
C ALA A 92 11.43 15.08 -9.43
N ILE A 93 11.64 13.76 -9.45
CA ILE A 93 10.55 12.76 -9.53
C ILE A 93 9.62 12.87 -8.33
N SER A 94 10.18 13.09 -7.13
CA SER A 94 9.39 13.26 -5.90
C SER A 94 8.47 14.47 -5.98
N ILE A 95 8.96 15.58 -6.53
CA ILE A 95 8.14 16.78 -6.78
C ILE A 95 7.01 16.48 -7.77
N GLN A 96 7.26 15.72 -8.85
CA GLN A 96 6.20 15.31 -9.78
C GLN A 96 5.14 14.43 -9.12
N ALA A 97 5.55 13.53 -8.21
CA ALA A 97 4.64 12.68 -7.45
C ALA A 97 3.75 13.52 -6.52
N LEU A 98 4.33 14.43 -5.74
CA LEU A 98 3.60 15.29 -4.80
C LEU A 98 2.63 16.25 -5.49
N ASN A 99 2.95 16.68 -6.72
CA ASN A 99 2.07 17.48 -7.57
C ASN A 99 0.95 16.66 -8.23
N GLY A 100 0.92 15.33 -8.06
CA GLY A 100 -0.06 14.44 -8.68
C GLY A 100 0.13 14.22 -10.18
N LYS A 101 1.23 14.71 -10.77
CA LYS A 101 1.49 14.61 -12.22
C LYS A 101 2.10 13.27 -12.63
N LEU A 102 2.81 12.62 -11.70
CA LEU A 102 3.47 11.33 -11.97
C LEU A 102 2.48 10.20 -12.32
N SER A 103 1.30 10.17 -11.68
CA SER A 103 0.35 9.06 -11.83
C SER A 103 -0.09 8.83 -13.29
N ALA A 104 -0.30 9.91 -14.05
CA ALA A 104 -0.71 9.81 -15.45
C ALA A 104 0.40 9.23 -16.34
N LYS A 105 1.66 9.61 -16.10
CA LYS A 105 2.83 9.09 -16.81
C LYS A 105 3.03 7.60 -16.54
N ILE A 106 2.92 7.19 -15.26
CA ILE A 106 2.99 5.77 -14.89
C ILE A 106 1.85 4.99 -15.53
N ASP A 107 0.63 5.52 -15.53
CA ASP A 107 -0.50 4.80 -16.13
C ASP A 107 -0.38 4.64 -17.64
N GLN A 108 0.22 5.59 -18.36
CA GLN A 108 0.49 5.49 -19.79
C GLN A 108 1.54 4.40 -20.10
N ALA A 109 2.55 4.26 -19.24
CA ALA A 109 3.62 3.27 -19.42
C ALA A 109 3.21 1.84 -19.01
N VAL A 110 2.14 1.67 -18.23
CA VAL A 110 1.71 0.36 -17.73
C VAL A 110 0.37 -0.03 -18.33
N PHE A 111 0.38 -1.06 -19.18
CA PHE A 111 -0.81 -1.49 -19.90
C PHE A 111 -1.15 -2.96 -19.63
N SER A 112 -2.44 -3.26 -19.66
CA SER A 112 -2.94 -4.62 -19.50
C SER A 112 -2.53 -5.47 -20.69
N LYS A 113 -2.01 -6.68 -20.43
CA LYS A 113 -1.59 -7.62 -21.47
C LYS A 113 -2.01 -9.02 -21.06
N ASN A 114 -2.37 -9.87 -22.02
CA ASN A 114 -2.71 -11.26 -21.75
C ASN A 114 -1.45 -12.12 -21.62
N ASN A 115 -0.62 -11.81 -20.61
CA ASN A 115 0.57 -12.57 -20.23
C ASN A 115 0.41 -13.13 -18.82
N THR A 116 1.41 -13.86 -18.33
CA THR A 116 1.39 -14.52 -17.01
C THR A 116 1.07 -13.55 -15.87
N GLN A 117 1.59 -12.32 -15.95
CA GLN A 117 1.44 -11.26 -14.95
C GLN A 117 0.16 -10.43 -15.14
N GLY A 118 -0.44 -10.49 -16.33
CA GLY A 118 -1.63 -9.74 -16.73
C GLY A 118 -1.37 -8.26 -17.08
N PHE A 119 -0.11 -7.83 -17.13
CA PHE A 119 0.30 -6.49 -17.54
C PHE A 119 1.74 -6.48 -18.09
N GLU A 120 2.08 -5.40 -18.78
CA GLU A 120 3.44 -5.09 -19.24
C GLU A 120 3.75 -3.63 -18.93
N VAL A 121 5.05 -3.31 -18.89
CA VAL A 121 5.57 -1.99 -18.57
C VAL A 121 6.51 -1.56 -19.69
N ASP A 122 6.23 -0.42 -20.29
CA ASP A 122 7.20 0.28 -21.12
C ASP A 122 8.16 1.08 -20.22
N PHE A 123 9.29 0.47 -19.90
CA PHE A 123 10.30 1.12 -19.05
C PHE A 123 11.01 2.28 -19.73
N GLU A 124 10.96 2.40 -21.07
CA GLU A 124 11.57 3.53 -21.77
C GLU A 124 10.78 4.81 -21.54
N GLU A 125 9.44 4.72 -21.47
CA GLU A 125 8.55 5.84 -21.12
C GLU A 125 8.72 6.34 -19.68
N LEU A 126 9.34 5.52 -18.82
CA LEU A 126 9.60 5.85 -17.41
C LEU A 126 11.02 6.34 -17.14
N GLU A 127 11.82 6.54 -18.19
CA GLU A 127 13.14 7.15 -18.03
C GLU A 127 13.00 8.61 -17.61
N PRO A 128 13.87 9.11 -16.70
CA PRO A 128 13.80 10.48 -16.18
C PRO A 128 13.64 11.58 -17.24
N LYS A 129 14.29 11.39 -18.40
CA LYS A 129 14.25 12.33 -19.52
C LYS A 129 12.85 12.51 -20.15
N LYS A 130 11.96 11.53 -19.96
CA LYS A 130 10.57 11.54 -20.50
C LYS A 130 9.51 11.90 -19.43
N LEU A 131 9.93 12.08 -18.17
CA LEU A 131 9.03 12.37 -17.04
C LEU A 131 8.74 13.88 -16.84
N ASP A 132 9.17 14.74 -17.77
CA ASP A 132 8.98 16.20 -17.72
C ASP A 132 9.40 16.79 -16.37
N LEU A 133 10.57 16.37 -15.86
CA LEU A 133 11.02 16.69 -14.51
C LEU A 133 11.25 18.19 -14.32
N PRO A 134 10.85 18.77 -13.17
CA PRO A 134 11.14 20.16 -12.87
C PRO A 134 12.64 20.36 -12.67
N SER A 135 13.13 21.56 -13.00
CA SER A 135 14.46 21.99 -12.59
C SER A 135 14.51 22.14 -11.07
N VAL A 136 15.64 21.78 -10.48
CA VAL A 136 15.90 21.89 -9.06
C VAL A 136 17.26 22.56 -8.83
N GLU A 137 17.37 23.26 -7.71
CA GLU A 137 18.61 23.87 -7.25
C GLU A 137 19.33 22.93 -6.29
N ASN A 138 20.64 23.11 -6.14
CA ASN A 138 21.50 22.27 -5.31
C ASN A 138 22.07 23.03 -4.10
N ASN A 139 21.22 23.84 -3.45
CA ASN A 139 21.63 24.50 -2.21
C ASN A 139 21.85 23.48 -1.09
N ARG A 140 22.73 23.80 -0.15
CA ARG A 140 23.08 22.89 0.95
C ARG A 140 21.86 22.53 1.79
N ALA A 141 21.68 21.24 2.05
CA ALA A 141 20.64 20.72 2.91
C ALA A 141 20.73 21.29 4.34
N ASP A 142 19.59 21.67 4.90
CA ASP A 142 19.43 21.82 6.33
C ASP A 142 19.46 20.43 7.00
N SER A 143 20.24 20.29 8.07
CA SER A 143 20.37 19.02 8.81
C SER A 143 19.31 18.85 9.89
N SER A 144 18.51 19.88 10.17
CA SER A 144 17.38 19.76 11.11
C SER A 144 16.38 18.74 10.59
N LYS A 145 15.76 17.99 11.51
CA LYS A 145 14.73 17.01 11.21
C LYS A 145 13.40 17.56 11.66
N LYS A 146 12.36 17.41 10.84
CA LYS A 146 11.04 17.93 11.15
C LYS A 146 9.93 17.07 10.56
N ILE A 147 8.82 17.06 11.27
CA ILE A 147 7.60 16.38 10.87
C ILE A 147 6.44 17.37 10.85
N GLY A 148 5.36 17.05 10.16
CA GLY A 148 4.19 17.90 10.18
C GLY A 148 3.02 17.34 9.40
N LYS A 149 1.94 18.11 9.34
CA LYS A 149 0.72 17.69 8.69
C LYS A 149 0.82 17.74 7.16
N LEU A 150 0.49 16.63 6.51
CA LEU A 150 0.57 16.50 5.05
C LEU A 150 -0.28 17.53 4.32
N SER A 151 -1.55 17.68 4.69
CA SER A 151 -2.44 18.63 4.01
C SER A 151 -2.00 20.09 4.08
N ALA A 152 -1.24 20.48 5.12
CA ALA A 152 -0.80 21.85 5.35
C ALA A 152 0.59 22.13 4.74
N LEU A 153 1.51 21.17 4.82
CA LEU A 153 2.94 21.41 4.57
C LEU A 153 3.47 20.79 3.27
N LYS A 154 2.61 20.14 2.48
CA LYS A 154 3.00 19.54 1.19
C LYS A 154 3.72 20.53 0.27
N ASP A 155 3.18 21.74 0.13
CA ASP A 155 3.76 22.75 -0.79
C ASP A 155 5.08 23.30 -0.23
N SER A 156 5.19 23.46 1.09
CA SER A 156 6.46 23.76 1.76
C SER A 156 7.51 22.68 1.51
N LEU A 157 7.15 21.40 1.57
CA LEU A 157 8.07 20.30 1.27
C LEU A 157 8.49 20.33 -0.20
N ILE A 158 7.55 20.54 -1.12
CA ILE A 158 7.85 20.68 -2.55
C ILE A 158 8.87 21.80 -2.78
N ASP A 159 8.71 22.95 -2.14
CA ASP A 159 9.62 24.07 -2.29
C ASP A 159 11.00 23.82 -1.66
N GLU A 160 11.06 23.11 -0.54
CA GLU A 160 12.35 22.63 0.01
C GLU A 160 13.04 21.65 -0.94
N LEU A 161 12.30 20.67 -1.48
CA LEU A 161 12.81 19.73 -2.46
C LEU A 161 13.19 20.41 -3.77
N LYS A 162 12.65 21.58 -4.13
CA LYS A 162 13.14 22.33 -5.30
C LYS A 162 14.47 23.03 -5.01
N LYS A 163 14.66 23.55 -3.80
CA LYS A 163 15.77 24.46 -3.48
C LYS A 163 17.01 23.76 -2.93
N TYR A 164 16.83 22.71 -2.14
CA TYR A 164 17.90 22.12 -1.33
C TYR A 164 18.15 20.66 -1.70
N CYS A 165 19.42 20.27 -1.72
CA CYS A 165 19.81 18.86 -1.80
C CYS A 165 19.25 18.08 -0.60
N LEU A 166 19.13 16.76 -0.75
CA LEU A 166 18.93 15.87 0.39
C LEU A 166 20.18 15.83 1.30
N PRO A 167 20.02 15.71 2.62
CA PRO A 167 21.15 15.57 3.53
C PRO A 167 21.92 14.27 3.27
N MET A 168 23.23 14.31 3.46
CA MET A 168 24.15 13.17 3.32
C MET A 168 24.14 12.29 4.58
N GLN A 169 22.95 11.88 5.03
CA GLN A 169 22.75 10.99 6.17
C GLN A 169 22.09 9.69 5.72
N GLU A 170 22.38 8.60 6.43
CA GLU A 170 21.74 7.30 6.22
C GLU A 170 20.34 7.28 6.84
N GLY A 171 19.45 6.44 6.30
CA GLY A 171 18.11 6.22 6.82
C GLY A 171 16.99 6.94 6.05
N MET A 172 15.88 7.20 6.75
CA MET A 172 14.67 7.82 6.19
C MET A 172 14.88 9.32 5.98
N LEU A 173 14.86 9.76 4.72
CA LEU A 173 15.06 11.17 4.37
C LEU A 173 13.71 11.88 4.22
N VAL A 174 12.87 11.38 3.33
CA VAL A 174 11.54 11.95 3.09
C VAL A 174 10.52 10.84 3.28
N VAL A 175 9.51 11.08 4.10
CA VAL A 175 8.35 10.19 4.24
C VAL A 175 7.10 11.03 4.13
N VAL A 176 6.23 10.67 3.19
CA VAL A 176 4.91 11.27 3.02
C VAL A 176 3.92 10.13 3.00
N SER A 177 2.99 10.10 3.95
CA SER A 177 1.96 9.06 3.99
C SER A 177 0.79 9.50 4.87
N SER A 178 -0.44 9.24 4.47
CA SER A 178 -1.62 9.58 5.26
C SER A 178 -1.81 8.69 6.50
N THR A 179 -1.17 7.52 6.55
CA THR A 179 -1.45 6.47 7.56
C THR A 179 -0.36 6.31 8.61
N VAL A 180 0.85 6.85 8.38
CA VAL A 180 1.97 6.71 9.32
C VAL A 180 1.75 7.59 10.54
N SER A 181 1.91 7.05 11.75
CA SER A 181 1.75 7.81 12.99
C SER A 181 2.90 8.79 13.23
N LYS A 182 2.63 9.83 14.03
CA LYS A 182 3.64 10.77 14.53
C LYS A 182 4.82 10.03 15.17
N ASP A 183 4.54 9.15 16.14
CA ASP A 183 5.56 8.40 16.88
C ASP A 183 6.50 7.59 15.97
N ASN A 184 5.97 7.00 14.89
CA ASN A 184 6.79 6.23 13.96
C ASN A 184 7.75 7.15 13.17
N LEU A 185 7.29 8.32 12.73
CA LEU A 185 8.17 9.31 12.10
C LEU A 185 9.28 9.81 13.05
N GLU A 186 8.96 10.00 14.33
CA GLU A 186 9.91 10.40 15.36
C GLU A 186 10.95 9.30 15.63
N GLN A 187 10.49 8.06 15.82
CA GLN A 187 11.33 6.90 16.07
C GLN A 187 12.29 6.61 14.92
N LYS A 188 11.82 6.78 13.67
CA LYS A 188 12.64 6.59 12.47
C LYS A 188 13.53 7.77 12.15
N GLN A 189 13.46 8.85 12.95
CA GLN A 189 14.35 10.00 12.83
C GLN A 189 14.36 10.58 11.41
N VAL A 190 13.16 10.70 10.82
CA VAL A 190 12.96 11.14 9.44
C VAL A 190 13.41 12.60 9.28
N TRP A 191 14.10 12.93 8.19
CA TRP A 191 14.48 14.32 7.92
C TRP A 191 13.27 15.22 7.60
N ARG A 192 12.38 14.79 6.71
CA ARG A 192 11.08 15.42 6.43
C ARG A 192 9.98 14.38 6.45
N GLY A 193 9.17 14.37 7.50
CA GLY A 193 8.01 13.48 7.64
C GLY A 193 6.69 14.23 7.51
N LEU A 194 5.81 13.80 6.62
CA LEU A 194 4.46 14.33 6.51
C LEU A 194 3.42 13.25 6.69
N SER A 195 2.45 13.50 7.57
CA SER A 195 1.30 12.62 7.78
C SER A 195 0.02 13.37 8.10
N ASP A 196 -1.13 12.80 7.72
CA ASP A 196 -2.45 13.34 8.10
C ASP A 196 -2.79 13.05 9.57
N GLY A 197 -2.06 12.14 10.23
CA GLY A 197 -2.19 11.86 11.66
C GLY A 197 -1.58 12.92 12.58
N ILE A 198 -0.92 13.94 12.03
CA ILE A 198 -0.36 15.08 12.78
C ILE A 198 -1.36 16.23 12.72
N SER A 199 -1.72 16.78 13.88
CA SER A 199 -2.72 17.85 13.99
C SER A 199 -2.15 19.23 13.66
N ASP A 200 -0.87 19.46 13.94
CA ASP A 200 -0.23 20.77 13.81
C ASP A 200 0.00 21.15 12.34
N ASP A 201 -0.44 22.34 11.96
CA ASP A 201 -0.27 22.88 10.61
C ASP A 201 1.15 23.45 10.37
N GLU A 202 1.96 23.55 11.43
CA GLU A 202 3.36 24.00 11.39
C GLU A 202 4.34 22.82 11.49
N TRP A 203 5.58 23.05 11.06
CA TRP A 203 6.65 22.07 11.20
C TRP A 203 7.01 21.86 12.67
N ILE A 204 6.95 20.62 13.13
CA ILE A 204 7.39 20.19 14.45
C ILE A 204 8.85 19.73 14.34
N PRO A 205 9.80 20.40 15.01
CA PRO A 205 11.19 19.95 15.02
C PRO A 205 11.31 18.64 15.82
N LEU A 206 12.10 17.71 15.30
CA LEU A 206 12.49 16.51 16.06
C LEU A 206 13.71 16.86 16.90
N GLU A 207 13.66 16.59 18.20
CA GLU A 207 14.85 16.67 19.03
C GLU A 207 15.85 15.60 18.55
N GLY A 208 17.04 16.04 18.13
CA GLY A 208 18.15 15.12 17.90
C GLY A 208 18.54 14.49 19.23
N ASP A 209 19.01 13.23 19.19
CA ASP A 209 19.52 12.49 20.36
C ASP A 209 20.46 13.38 21.18
N LYS A 210 19.92 13.99 22.24
CA LYS A 210 20.74 14.60 23.28
C LYS A 210 21.24 13.42 24.09
N GLY A 211 22.49 13.03 23.85
CA GLY A 211 23.19 11.98 24.58
C GLY A 211 22.79 11.97 26.05
N GLY A 212 22.29 10.81 26.49
CA GLY A 212 21.53 10.68 27.73
C GLY A 212 22.23 11.25 28.96
N ASN A 213 21.46 12.01 29.73
CA ASN A 213 21.66 12.21 31.16
C ASN A 213 20.37 12.74 31.77
N PHE A 214 19.41 11.86 32.08
CA PHE A 214 18.53 12.09 33.24
C PHE A 214 18.20 10.76 33.91
N ARG A 215 19.02 10.49 34.93
CA ARG A 215 18.80 9.59 36.04
C ARG A 215 17.89 10.32 37.04
N GLY A 216 16.77 9.71 37.45
CA GLY A 216 16.02 10.14 38.63
C GLY A 216 14.50 10.20 38.47
N GLN A 217 13.85 9.08 38.76
CA GLN A 217 12.44 8.89 39.17
C GLN A 217 11.94 9.91 40.23
N PRO A 218 10.62 10.01 40.57
CA PRO A 218 9.64 8.91 40.55
C PRO A 218 8.23 9.20 40.03
N SER A 219 7.57 8.08 39.76
CA SER A 219 6.15 7.88 39.57
C SER A 219 5.34 8.35 40.78
N ASP A 220 4.36 9.21 40.55
CA ASP A 220 3.21 9.38 41.45
C ASP A 220 1.96 8.79 40.79
N SER A 221 1.64 7.60 41.25
CA SER A 221 0.30 7.01 41.20
C SER A 221 -0.64 7.82 42.09
N ASN A 222 -1.78 8.28 41.55
CA ASN A 222 -3.10 8.23 42.19
C ASN A 222 -4.11 9.04 41.37
N ARG A 223 -5.02 8.36 40.68
CA ARG A 223 -6.30 8.96 40.30
C ARG A 223 -7.40 7.91 40.36
N ASP A 224 -8.05 7.86 41.52
CA ASP A 224 -9.34 7.20 41.68
C ASP A 224 -10.42 7.95 40.88
N PRO A 225 -11.37 7.24 40.24
CA PRO A 225 -12.51 7.83 39.57
C PRO A 225 -13.73 7.77 40.49
N ASN A 226 -14.25 8.90 40.96
CA ASN A 226 -15.66 9.04 41.36
C ASN A 226 -15.95 10.45 41.85
N THR A 227 -16.67 11.26 41.06
CA THR A 227 -17.62 12.23 41.64
C THR A 227 -18.72 12.53 40.62
N SER A 228 -19.88 11.95 40.89
CA SER A 228 -21.19 12.30 40.33
C SER A 228 -21.96 13.05 41.41
N SER A 229 -22.44 14.27 41.11
CA SER A 229 -23.60 14.86 41.80
C SER A 229 -24.02 16.20 41.18
N GLN A 230 -25.18 16.14 40.52
CA GLN A 230 -26.33 17.06 40.39
C GLN A 230 -26.24 18.61 40.48
N PRO A 231 -27.20 19.32 39.82
CA PRO A 231 -27.27 20.78 39.78
C PRO A 231 -28.21 21.39 40.84
N GLU A 232 -27.83 22.57 41.36
CA GLU A 232 -28.64 23.36 42.29
C GLU A 232 -29.64 24.30 41.59
N LYS A 233 -30.82 24.42 42.21
CA LYS A 233 -31.89 25.37 41.94
C LYS A 233 -31.67 26.67 42.75
N GLY A 234 -31.93 27.82 42.12
CA GLY A 234 -32.18 29.10 42.80
C GLY A 234 -33.42 29.80 42.24
N LYS A 235 -34.36 30.17 43.12
CA LYS A 235 -35.67 30.82 42.87
C LYS A 235 -35.66 32.26 43.40
N PHE A 236 -36.75 33.01 43.10
CA PHE A 236 -37.28 34.30 43.62
C PHE A 236 -37.17 35.46 42.61
N GLY A 237 -38.18 36.28 42.30
CA GLY A 237 -39.56 36.48 42.78
C GLY A 237 -40.30 37.56 41.92
N THR A 238 -41.61 37.65 42.10
CA THR A 238 -42.74 38.29 41.34
C THR A 238 -42.95 39.82 41.59
N PRO A 239 -44.09 40.56 41.32
CA PRO A 239 -45.47 40.21 40.83
C PRO A 239 -46.33 41.26 40.02
N TYR A 240 -47.59 40.86 39.69
CA TYR A 240 -48.85 41.60 39.33
C TYR A 240 -49.00 42.16 37.89
N THR A 241 -50.15 42.15 37.18
CA THR A 241 -51.60 42.08 37.51
C THR A 241 -52.42 41.70 36.26
N SER A 242 -53.57 41.02 36.39
CA SER A 242 -54.66 40.95 35.38
C SER A 242 -55.82 41.89 35.82
N PRO A 243 -56.84 42.23 34.98
CA PRO A 243 -57.96 41.28 34.76
C PRO A 243 -58.82 41.45 33.47
N SER A 244 -59.58 40.37 33.18
CA SER A 244 -61.01 40.32 32.78
C SER A 244 -61.52 40.92 31.45
N GLY A 245 -62.35 40.11 30.76
CA GLY A 245 -63.50 40.62 30.00
C GLY A 245 -63.92 39.79 28.79
N LEU A 246 -64.80 38.81 28.99
CA LEU A 246 -65.74 38.32 27.96
C LEU A 246 -67.05 39.14 28.07
N PRO A 247 -67.79 39.38 26.98
CA PRO A 247 -69.05 38.64 26.82
C PRO A 247 -69.40 38.25 25.35
N THR A 248 -70.53 37.55 25.24
CA THR A 248 -71.10 36.68 24.19
C THR A 248 -71.90 37.42 23.08
N PRO A 249 -72.86 36.80 22.32
CA PRO A 249 -72.74 36.44 20.90
C PRO A 249 -73.83 37.09 19.97
N PHE A 250 -73.98 36.54 18.74
CA PHE A 250 -75.01 36.75 17.69
C PHE A 250 -74.69 37.73 16.56
N SER A 251 -74.52 37.21 15.33
CA SER A 251 -75.60 37.22 14.33
C SER A 251 -75.15 36.63 12.99
N ALA A 252 -75.94 35.66 12.53
CA ALA A 252 -75.85 35.08 11.20
C ALA A 252 -76.39 36.07 10.15
N SER A 253 -75.67 36.22 9.04
CA SER A 253 -76.22 36.75 7.79
C SER A 253 -75.99 35.73 6.70
N SER A 254 -77.08 35.13 6.27
CA SER A 254 -77.18 34.19 5.17
C SER A 254 -77.01 34.95 3.85
N ARG A 255 -75.92 34.69 3.11
CA ARG A 255 -75.85 34.99 1.68
C ARG A 255 -75.59 33.71 0.91
N SER A 256 -76.63 33.30 0.20
CA SER A 256 -76.61 32.24 -0.79
C SER A 256 -75.80 32.68 -2.01
N ASP A 257 -74.70 32.00 -2.30
CA ASP A 257 -74.08 32.03 -3.62
C ASP A 257 -73.98 30.60 -4.17
N LYS A 258 -74.73 30.37 -5.24
CA LYS A 258 -74.65 29.19 -6.10
C LYS A 258 -73.24 29.12 -6.70
N ARG A 259 -72.44 28.12 -6.32
CA ARG A 259 -71.27 27.70 -7.10
C ARG A 259 -71.55 26.38 -7.81
N SER A 260 -71.25 26.37 -9.10
CA SER A 260 -71.36 25.27 -10.05
C SER A 260 -70.49 24.07 -9.63
N PRO A 261 -70.86 22.80 -9.91
CA PRO A 261 -70.19 21.60 -9.38
C PRO A 261 -68.89 21.19 -10.11
N GLU A 262 -68.25 22.08 -10.86
CA GLU A 262 -67.21 21.68 -11.84
C GLU A 262 -65.75 21.85 -11.39
N ASP A 263 -65.48 22.36 -10.18
CA ASP A 263 -64.10 22.52 -9.68
C ASP A 263 -63.88 21.76 -8.37
N SER A 264 -63.87 20.43 -8.46
CA SER A 264 -63.38 19.59 -7.37
C SER A 264 -61.86 19.62 -7.35
N PRO A 265 -61.21 20.00 -6.22
CA PRO A 265 -59.76 20.05 -6.11
C PRO A 265 -59.10 18.69 -6.40
N LEU A 266 -59.82 17.57 -6.24
CA LEU A 266 -59.36 16.23 -6.58
C LEU A 266 -58.95 16.09 -8.06
N LYS A 267 -59.65 16.74 -8.99
CA LYS A 267 -59.36 16.61 -10.43
C LYS A 267 -57.99 17.16 -10.83
N LYS A 268 -57.47 18.14 -10.08
CA LYS A 268 -56.13 18.73 -10.29
C LYS A 268 -54.99 17.84 -9.77
N TRP A 269 -55.25 16.98 -8.78
CA TRP A 269 -54.21 16.13 -8.17
C TRP A 269 -54.10 14.73 -8.77
N ILE A 270 -55.11 14.25 -9.50
CA ILE A 270 -55.10 12.94 -10.16
C ILE A 270 -53.83 12.69 -11.01
N PRO A 271 -53.37 13.59 -11.89
CA PRO A 271 -52.17 13.32 -12.69
C PRO A 271 -50.88 13.20 -11.85
N ILE A 272 -50.80 13.94 -10.74
CA ILE A 272 -49.65 13.91 -9.82
C ILE A 272 -49.63 12.57 -9.05
N ILE A 273 -50.80 12.13 -8.58
CA ILE A 273 -50.94 10.85 -7.88
C ILE A 273 -50.60 9.69 -8.83
N VAL A 274 -51.07 9.73 -10.08
CA VAL A 274 -50.77 8.70 -11.07
C VAL A 274 -49.27 8.63 -11.38
N ALA A 275 -48.60 9.77 -11.56
CA ALA A 275 -47.15 9.81 -11.79
C ALA A 275 -46.35 9.25 -10.60
N PHE A 276 -46.78 9.55 -9.38
CA PHE A 276 -46.14 9.03 -8.17
C PHE A 276 -46.26 7.52 -8.04
N VAL A 277 -47.44 6.95 -8.33
CA VAL A 277 -47.68 5.49 -8.28
C VAL A 277 -46.85 4.77 -9.35
N ILE A 278 -46.74 5.32 -10.57
CA ILE A 278 -45.92 4.75 -11.63
C ILE A 278 -44.43 4.76 -11.23
N GLY A 279 -43.94 5.87 -10.67
CA GLY A 279 -42.56 5.95 -10.18
C GLY A 279 -42.24 4.93 -9.09
N LEU A 280 -43.19 4.71 -8.18
CA LEU A 280 -43.06 3.75 -7.09
C LEU A 280 -43.03 2.30 -7.61
N LEU A 281 -43.87 1.97 -8.60
CA LEU A 281 -43.89 0.65 -9.25
C LEU A 281 -42.59 0.37 -10.03
N ILE A 282 -42.07 1.36 -10.77
CA ILE A 282 -40.77 1.22 -11.46
C ILE A 282 -39.64 1.02 -10.44
N GLY A 283 -39.67 1.76 -9.32
CA GLY A 283 -38.71 1.59 -8.23
C GLY A 283 -38.74 0.19 -7.61
N ILE A 284 -39.94 -0.36 -7.34
CA ILE A 284 -40.10 -1.71 -6.79
C ILE A 284 -39.61 -2.77 -7.79
N VAL A 285 -39.97 -2.66 -9.07
CA VAL A 285 -39.54 -3.61 -10.11
C VAL A 285 -38.03 -3.52 -10.33
N GLY A 286 -37.46 -2.32 -10.39
CA GLY A 286 -36.02 -2.11 -10.48
C GLY A 286 -35.26 -2.68 -9.28
N HIS A 287 -35.78 -2.47 -8.06
CA HIS A 287 -35.22 -3.04 -6.83
C HIS A 287 -35.33 -4.58 -6.82
N TYR A 288 -36.45 -5.14 -7.27
CA TYR A 288 -36.64 -6.58 -7.36
C TYR A 288 -35.70 -7.24 -8.40
N LEU A 289 -35.54 -6.63 -9.57
CA LEU A 289 -34.60 -7.08 -10.61
C LEU A 289 -33.14 -6.95 -10.15
N TYR A 290 -32.80 -5.87 -9.43
CA TYR A 290 -31.46 -5.68 -8.87
C TYR A 290 -31.11 -6.75 -7.83
N TYR A 291 -32.02 -7.04 -6.89
CA TYR A 291 -31.78 -8.02 -5.83
C TYR A 291 -31.89 -9.49 -6.28
N SER A 292 -32.63 -9.80 -7.34
CA SER A 292 -32.72 -11.17 -7.87
C SER A 292 -31.54 -11.54 -8.78
N ASN A 293 -30.84 -10.57 -9.38
CA ASN A 293 -29.72 -10.84 -10.30
C ASN A 293 -28.37 -11.02 -9.56
N ILE A 294 -28.18 -10.38 -8.41
CA ILE A 294 -26.98 -10.52 -7.56
C ILE A 294 -26.73 -11.95 -7.07
N PRO A 295 -27.71 -12.70 -6.51
CA PRO A 295 -27.48 -14.06 -6.02
C PRO A 295 -27.15 -15.05 -7.16
N ASN A 296 -27.68 -14.83 -8.37
CA ASN A 296 -27.35 -15.67 -9.52
C ASN A 296 -25.92 -15.45 -10.03
N MET A 297 -25.45 -14.19 -10.06
CA MET A 297 -24.04 -13.91 -10.40
C MET A 297 -23.07 -14.45 -9.35
N GLN A 298 -23.42 -14.32 -8.06
CA GLN A 298 -22.61 -14.90 -6.98
C GLN A 298 -22.55 -16.43 -7.09
N LYS A 299 -23.67 -17.10 -7.41
CA LYS A 299 -23.70 -18.55 -7.60
C LYS A 299 -22.83 -19.02 -8.77
N GLN A 300 -22.91 -18.33 -9.92
CA GLN A 300 -22.04 -18.63 -11.07
C GLN A 300 -20.57 -18.41 -10.76
N GLN A 301 -20.25 -17.37 -9.97
CA GLN A 301 -18.88 -17.10 -9.55
C GLN A 301 -18.36 -18.16 -8.56
N ILE A 302 -19.21 -18.66 -7.65
CA ILE A 302 -18.87 -19.77 -6.76
C ILE A 302 -18.60 -21.04 -7.56
N GLU A 303 -19.45 -21.40 -8.52
CA GLU A 303 -19.28 -22.59 -9.35
C GLU A 303 -18.00 -22.52 -10.22
N GLN A 304 -17.66 -21.35 -10.75
CA GLN A 304 -16.39 -21.14 -11.46
C GLN A 304 -15.17 -21.24 -10.53
N ASN A 305 -15.29 -20.71 -9.31
CA ASN A 305 -14.22 -20.80 -8.31
C ASN A 305 -14.01 -22.26 -7.86
N GLU A 306 -15.09 -23.01 -7.60
CA GLU A 306 -15.02 -24.44 -7.25
C GLU A 306 -14.34 -25.25 -8.34
N LYS A 307 -14.70 -25.01 -9.61
CA LYS A 307 -14.03 -25.66 -10.74
C LYS A 307 -12.54 -25.32 -10.80
N THR A 308 -12.20 -24.05 -10.60
CA THR A 308 -10.80 -23.59 -10.62
C THR A 308 -10.00 -24.20 -9.46
N ILE A 309 -10.61 -24.35 -8.29
CA ILE A 309 -10.00 -25.02 -7.13
C ILE A 309 -9.75 -26.50 -7.44
N GLY A 310 -10.72 -27.22 -8.02
CA GLY A 310 -10.52 -28.61 -8.44
C GLY A 310 -9.38 -28.78 -9.45
N ASP A 311 -9.33 -27.93 -10.48
CA ASP A 311 -8.23 -27.94 -11.46
C ASP A 311 -6.86 -27.63 -10.83
N GLN A 312 -6.83 -26.88 -9.72
CA GLN A 312 -5.61 -26.60 -8.95
C GLN A 312 -5.21 -27.76 -8.05
N GLU A 313 -6.17 -28.42 -7.39
CA GLU A 313 -5.93 -29.62 -6.57
C GLU A 313 -5.33 -30.75 -7.42
N ASP A 314 -5.85 -30.98 -8.63
CA ASP A 314 -5.31 -31.99 -9.57
C ASP A 314 -3.86 -31.67 -9.97
N LYS A 315 -3.53 -30.39 -10.16
CA LYS A 315 -2.15 -29.97 -10.47
C LYS A 315 -1.20 -30.13 -9.29
N ILE A 316 -1.69 -29.87 -8.07
CA ILE A 316 -0.91 -30.09 -6.85
C ILE A 316 -0.63 -31.59 -6.69
N ALA A 317 -1.63 -32.44 -6.90
CA ALA A 317 -1.44 -33.89 -6.84
C ALA A 317 -0.43 -34.42 -7.86
N ASP A 318 -0.43 -33.89 -9.11
CA ASP A 318 0.56 -34.26 -10.12
C ASP A 318 1.98 -33.76 -9.75
N GLN A 319 2.08 -32.58 -9.12
CA GLN A 319 3.34 -32.05 -8.63
C GLN A 319 3.90 -32.88 -7.46
N ASP A 320 3.06 -33.26 -6.49
CA ASP A 320 3.46 -34.10 -5.36
C ASP A 320 3.99 -35.46 -5.84
N LYS A 321 3.32 -36.06 -6.83
CA LYS A 321 3.80 -37.30 -7.45
C LYS A 321 5.18 -37.12 -8.08
N ARG A 322 5.40 -36.03 -8.83
CA ARG A 322 6.70 -35.72 -9.44
C ARG A 322 7.80 -35.47 -8.40
N ILE A 323 7.45 -34.86 -7.27
CA ILE A 323 8.40 -34.64 -6.16
C ILE A 323 8.82 -35.98 -5.56
N ASN A 324 7.87 -36.88 -5.29
CA ASN A 324 8.18 -38.23 -4.78
C ASN A 324 9.07 -39.02 -5.76
N ASP A 325 8.77 -38.97 -7.06
CA ASP A 325 9.60 -39.62 -8.09
C ASP A 325 11.03 -39.04 -8.09
N GLN A 326 11.19 -37.74 -7.83
CA GLN A 326 12.50 -37.09 -7.72
C GLN A 326 13.24 -37.47 -6.43
N GLU A 327 12.55 -37.62 -5.30
CA GLU A 327 13.14 -38.10 -4.05
C GLU A 327 13.74 -39.50 -4.22
N ASP A 328 13.02 -40.42 -4.87
CA ASP A 328 13.52 -41.77 -5.15
C ASP A 328 14.79 -41.74 -6.02
N ILE A 329 14.84 -40.86 -7.02
CA ILE A 329 16.03 -40.65 -7.86
C ILE A 329 17.21 -40.13 -7.02
N ILE A 330 16.96 -39.18 -6.11
CA ILE A 330 17.99 -38.61 -5.24
C ILE A 330 18.55 -39.69 -4.30
N VAL A 331 17.68 -40.47 -3.66
CA VAL A 331 18.08 -41.58 -2.76
C VAL A 331 18.93 -42.61 -3.50
N ASN A 332 18.57 -42.94 -4.75
CA ASN A 332 19.36 -43.89 -5.55
C ASN A 332 20.72 -43.32 -5.97
N LYS A 333 20.78 -42.02 -6.32
CA LYS A 333 22.04 -41.33 -6.61
C LYS A 333 22.95 -41.28 -5.38
N GLU A 334 22.40 -41.04 -4.19
CA GLU A 334 23.15 -41.04 -2.93
C GLU A 334 23.79 -42.42 -2.65
N LYS A 335 23.04 -43.51 -2.85
CA LYS A 335 23.59 -44.88 -2.74
C LYS A 335 24.75 -45.11 -3.71
N THR A 336 24.61 -44.62 -4.95
CA THR A 336 25.66 -44.75 -5.98
C THR A 336 26.91 -43.96 -5.60
N ILE A 337 26.76 -42.76 -5.02
CA ILE A 337 27.88 -41.95 -4.52
C ILE A 337 28.61 -42.67 -3.39
N LYS A 338 27.89 -43.18 -2.39
CA LYS A 338 28.50 -43.95 -1.27
C LYS A 338 29.29 -45.16 -1.75
N GLN A 339 28.81 -45.86 -2.78
CA GLN A 339 29.54 -46.99 -3.38
C GLN A 339 30.83 -46.53 -4.07
N LYS A 340 30.80 -45.40 -4.78
CA LYS A 340 31.99 -44.82 -5.42
C LYS A 340 33.01 -44.34 -4.39
N ASP A 341 32.57 -43.70 -3.31
CA ASP A 341 33.46 -43.26 -2.24
C ASP A 341 34.19 -44.44 -1.60
N LYS A 342 33.47 -45.55 -1.34
CA LYS A 342 34.08 -46.79 -0.85
C LYS A 342 35.11 -47.37 -1.82
N LEU A 343 34.81 -47.39 -3.12
CA LEU A 343 35.77 -47.86 -4.14
C LEU A 343 37.03 -47.00 -4.19
N ILE A 344 36.88 -45.67 -4.05
CA ILE A 344 38.02 -44.74 -4.00
C ILE A 344 38.88 -45.03 -2.77
N GLU A 345 38.27 -45.27 -1.62
CA GLU A 345 38.97 -45.62 -0.38
C GLU A 345 39.74 -46.96 -0.51
N ASP A 346 39.12 -47.98 -1.12
CA ASP A 346 39.76 -49.26 -1.39
C ASP A 346 40.96 -49.12 -2.34
N ILE A 347 40.85 -48.31 -3.40
CA ILE A 347 41.97 -48.01 -4.33
C ILE A 347 43.10 -47.30 -3.58
N PHE A 348 42.76 -46.34 -2.71
CA PHE A 348 43.76 -45.59 -1.94
C PHE A 348 44.52 -46.50 -0.96
N ASN A 349 43.80 -47.41 -0.28
CA ASN A 349 44.40 -48.40 0.60
C ASN A 349 45.31 -49.37 -0.16
N TYR A 350 44.89 -49.83 -1.34
CA TYR A 350 45.72 -50.70 -2.18
C TYR A 350 47.00 -49.99 -2.66
N ALA A 351 46.89 -48.74 -3.13
CA ALA A 351 48.05 -47.96 -3.56
C ALA A 351 49.04 -47.71 -2.41
N LYS A 352 48.53 -47.47 -1.20
CA LYS A 352 49.34 -47.34 0.00
C LYS A 352 50.06 -48.65 0.33
N GLU A 353 49.36 -49.78 0.32
CA GLU A 353 49.98 -51.09 0.57
C GLU A 353 51.04 -51.44 -0.47
N PHE A 354 50.79 -51.14 -1.75
CA PHE A 354 51.77 -51.31 -2.82
C PHE A 354 53.00 -50.44 -2.61
N THR A 355 52.83 -49.19 -2.15
CA THR A 355 53.94 -48.28 -1.85
C THR A 355 54.73 -48.77 -0.63
N ASP A 356 54.06 -49.21 0.42
CA ASP A 356 54.71 -49.64 1.67
C ASP A 356 55.45 -50.98 1.52
N LYS A 357 54.89 -51.93 0.75
CA LYS A 357 55.44 -53.30 0.63
C LYS A 357 56.10 -53.59 -0.71
N GLY A 358 55.58 -53.05 -1.80
CA GLY A 358 56.05 -53.32 -3.17
C GLY A 358 57.31 -52.54 -3.53
N LEU A 359 57.40 -51.26 -3.16
CA LEU A 359 58.56 -50.41 -3.45
C LEU A 359 59.89 -50.98 -2.90
N PRO A 360 59.96 -51.42 -1.63
CA PRO A 360 61.20 -51.99 -1.07
C PRO A 360 61.65 -53.28 -1.74
N LEU A 361 60.71 -54.08 -2.27
CA LEU A 361 61.01 -55.30 -3.02
C LEU A 361 61.61 -54.98 -4.39
N ILE A 362 61.09 -53.97 -5.08
CA ILE A 362 61.63 -53.50 -6.36
C ILE A 362 63.03 -52.93 -6.17
N GLU A 363 63.27 -52.15 -5.11
CA GLU A 363 64.59 -51.63 -4.77
C GLU A 363 65.59 -52.76 -4.46
N ARG A 364 65.16 -53.81 -3.74
CA ARG A 364 66.00 -55.00 -3.51
C ARG A 364 66.38 -55.73 -4.80
N ILE A 365 65.45 -55.89 -5.73
CA ILE A 365 65.72 -56.57 -7.01
C ILE A 365 66.71 -55.76 -7.84
N ASN A 366 66.54 -54.44 -7.91
CA ASN A 366 67.44 -53.57 -8.66
C ASN A 366 68.81 -53.40 -7.99
N GLY A 367 68.89 -53.53 -6.66
CA GLY A 367 70.14 -53.51 -5.91
C GLY A 367 70.99 -54.78 -6.05
N VAL A 368 70.40 -55.91 -6.46
CA VAL A 368 71.10 -57.20 -6.66
C VAL A 368 71.72 -57.31 -8.07
N GLN A 369 71.37 -56.41 -9.00
CA GLN A 369 71.94 -56.35 -10.35
C GLN A 369 73.13 -55.38 -10.51
N LYS A 370 73.56 -54.71 -9.43
CA LYS A 370 74.83 -53.97 -9.36
C LYS A 370 75.85 -54.78 -8.58
#